data_AF-A0AAE9IBK7-F1
#
_entry.id   AF-A0AAE9IBK7-F1
#
_cell.length_a   1.000
_cell.length_b   1.000
_cell.length_c   1.000
_cell.angle_alpha   90.00
_cell.angle_beta   90.00
_cell.angle_gamma   90.00
#
_symmetry.space_group_name_H-M   'P 1'
#
loop_
_entity.id
_entity.type
_entity.pdbx_description
1 polymer ?
#
loop_
_entity_poly.entity_id
_entity_poly.type
_entity_poly.pdbx_seq_one_letter_code
_entity_poly.pdbx_strand_id
1 'polypeptide(L)'
;MKRKEIRIMIAGVALALVASGCSSASENSVTEASHPVKIEKLAMKPLANDFNLAGTLQASNEANVSFEADGRILNTMGEVGDSVEKGSVLAKLDTSAYQLQLDRAKATMEKAKAGVSQAEATVQSAQAGIHSSQSQVNAAQSKLQELNNGAKKQEIAQSQNAVTVATNNYNKKKADAARSQSLFQAGAVSLTENENAQLELANAQKSLSDAQEKLSLLLAGASQEERAQASAGVDQARAGLESARATIQQGLASKAQAQATYEDALAAYEQSSLSLKKATLTSPITGVVIEKRYLMANWAPAGVRHLLSGISRL
;
A
#
# COMPACT_ATOMS: atom_id res chain seq x y z
N MET A 1 110.06 -1.66 13.18
CA MET A 1 110.61 -0.78 12.11
C MET A 1 110.12 0.63 12.42
N LYS A 2 111.01 1.58 12.77
CA LYS A 2 111.51 2.70 11.93
C LYS A 2 110.42 3.67 11.43
N ARG A 3 110.53 5.01 11.51
CA ARG A 3 111.50 5.95 12.15
C ARG A 3 110.97 7.41 12.12
N LYS A 4 111.47 8.23 13.08
CA LYS A 4 111.60 9.72 13.21
C LYS A 4 111.22 10.17 14.64
N GLU A 5 112.02 10.79 15.53
CA GLU A 5 113.39 11.41 15.53
C GLU A 5 113.48 12.86 14.99
N ILE A 6 114.01 13.94 15.62
CA ILE A 6 114.35 14.36 17.03
C ILE A 6 114.32 15.93 17.08
N ARG A 7 113.95 16.63 18.20
CA ARG A 7 114.57 17.89 18.78
C ARG A 7 113.60 18.66 19.73
N ILE A 8 113.96 19.19 20.91
CA ILE A 8 115.11 20.00 21.42
C ILE A 8 115.37 19.58 22.91
N MET A 9 116.52 19.09 23.45
CA MET A 9 117.91 19.59 23.67
C MET A 9 118.06 20.90 24.50
N ILE A 10 119.00 21.14 25.42
CA ILE A 10 119.97 20.37 26.25
C ILE A 10 120.53 21.35 27.32
N ALA A 11 120.98 20.86 28.51
CA ALA A 11 122.07 21.37 29.39
C ALA A 11 121.74 21.16 30.89
N GLY A 12 122.68 20.82 31.80
CA GLY A 12 124.07 20.39 31.63
C GLY A 12 125.06 21.00 32.64
N VAL A 13 125.71 20.13 33.44
CA VAL A 13 127.07 20.27 34.05
C VAL A 13 127.24 20.95 35.44
N ALA A 14 128.06 20.27 36.28
CA ALA A 14 128.81 20.68 37.50
C ALA A 14 128.01 21.22 38.72
N LEU A 15 128.11 20.72 39.97
CA LEU A 15 129.13 19.98 40.76
C LEU A 15 130.37 20.80 41.17
N ALA A 16 130.63 20.85 42.50
CA ALA A 16 131.73 21.51 43.25
C ALA A 16 131.43 22.95 43.77
N LEU A 17 131.73 23.34 45.02
CA LEU A 17 132.19 22.61 46.23
C LEU A 17 132.00 23.49 47.51
N VAL A 18 131.89 22.86 48.69
CA VAL A 18 132.12 23.41 50.07
C VAL A 18 131.30 24.61 50.58
N ALA A 19 130.48 24.39 51.62
CA ALA A 19 130.66 24.94 52.98
C ALA A 19 129.51 24.52 53.92
N SER A 20 129.82 23.96 55.09
CA SER A 20 128.83 23.57 56.11
C SER A 20 128.91 24.47 57.34
N GLY A 21 127.73 24.80 57.90
CA GLY A 21 127.57 25.34 59.25
C GLY A 21 127.85 26.85 59.43
N CYS A 22 127.36 27.51 60.48
CA CYS A 22 126.32 27.14 61.45
C CYS A 22 126.03 28.37 62.32
N SER A 23 124.78 28.67 62.72
CA SER A 23 124.43 29.29 64.03
C SER A 23 122.92 29.56 64.15
N SER A 24 122.30 28.91 65.15
CA SER A 24 121.43 29.46 66.22
C SER A 24 120.26 30.43 65.90
N ALA A 25 119.12 30.41 66.60
CA ALA A 25 118.76 29.73 67.85
C ALA A 25 117.27 29.29 67.85
N SER A 26 116.88 28.50 68.86
CA SER A 26 115.52 27.96 69.03
C SER A 26 114.71 28.75 70.06
N GLU A 27 113.43 29.00 69.77
CA GLU A 27 112.39 29.23 70.79
C GLU A 27 111.01 28.81 70.24
N ASN A 28 110.01 28.66 71.13
CA ASN A 28 108.92 27.69 70.94
C ASN A 28 107.55 28.18 71.44
N SER A 29 106.56 28.37 70.55
CA SER A 29 105.11 28.32 70.89
C SER A 29 104.13 28.45 69.69
N VAL A 30 103.36 27.38 69.45
CA VAL A 30 101.96 27.23 68.91
C VAL A 30 101.19 28.49 68.43
N THR A 31 100.46 28.41 67.27
CA THR A 31 98.97 28.59 67.11
C THR A 31 98.48 28.48 65.63
N GLU A 32 97.41 27.69 65.42
CA GLU A 32 96.36 27.60 64.35
C GLU A 32 96.58 27.63 62.81
N ALA A 33 95.97 26.59 62.19
CA ALA A 33 95.06 26.56 61.01
C ALA A 33 95.49 26.94 59.56
N SER A 34 95.38 25.96 58.65
CA SER A 34 94.56 26.06 57.40
C SER A 34 94.47 24.70 56.67
N HIS A 35 93.26 24.25 56.34
CA HIS A 35 93.01 23.12 55.42
C HIS A 35 92.15 23.61 54.25
N PRO A 36 92.58 23.49 52.98
CA PRO A 36 91.84 24.02 51.85
C PRO A 36 90.58 23.19 51.55
N VAL A 37 89.42 23.82 51.64
CA VAL A 37 88.11 23.22 51.26
C VAL A 37 87.76 23.56 49.81
N LYS A 38 87.34 22.55 49.05
CA LYS A 38 86.87 22.71 47.67
C LYS A 38 85.43 23.26 47.67
N ILE A 39 85.26 24.51 47.27
CA ILE A 39 83.95 25.17 47.13
C ILE A 39 83.46 25.09 45.68
N GLU A 40 82.23 24.64 45.50
CA GLU A 40 81.53 24.57 44.22
C GLU A 40 80.37 25.57 44.21
N LYS A 41 80.26 26.41 43.16
CA LYS A 41 79.20 27.42 43.08
C LYS A 41 77.87 26.78 42.67
N LEU A 42 76.93 26.70 43.61
CA LEU A 42 75.54 26.34 43.34
C LEU A 42 74.90 27.37 42.40
N ALA A 43 74.46 26.91 41.22
CA ALA A 43 73.71 27.71 40.26
C ALA A 43 72.27 27.18 40.17
N MET A 44 71.31 28.02 40.54
CA MET A 44 69.88 27.73 40.38
C MET A 44 69.51 27.77 38.90
N LYS A 45 69.56 26.61 38.22
CA LYS A 45 68.88 26.44 36.93
C LYS A 45 67.38 26.20 37.20
N PRO A 46 66.47 26.75 36.38
CA PRO A 46 65.08 26.33 36.43
C PRO A 46 65.00 24.83 36.15
N LEU A 47 64.22 24.11 36.96
CA LEU A 47 63.93 22.71 36.72
C LEU A 47 63.11 22.65 35.43
N ALA A 48 63.66 22.03 34.39
CA ALA A 48 62.93 21.81 33.14
C ALA A 48 61.82 20.79 33.42
N ASN A 49 60.60 21.29 33.68
CA ASN A 49 59.40 20.49 33.91
C ASN A 49 58.85 19.91 32.59
N ASP A 50 59.75 19.34 31.78
CA ASP A 50 59.41 18.53 30.61
C ASP A 50 58.93 17.15 31.10
N PHE A 51 57.73 17.14 31.68
CA PHE A 51 57.07 15.92 32.13
C PHE A 51 56.69 15.07 30.94
N ASN A 52 57.54 14.11 30.60
CA ASN A 52 57.27 13.09 29.60
C ASN A 52 56.27 12.06 30.18
N LEU A 53 55.00 12.47 30.25
CA LEU A 53 53.89 11.70 30.80
C LEU A 53 53.36 10.75 29.73
N ALA A 54 53.55 9.45 29.93
CA ALA A 54 52.88 8.43 29.13
C ALA A 54 51.38 8.40 29.48
N GLY A 55 50.54 8.76 28.52
CA GLY A 55 49.08 8.70 28.63
C GLY A 55 48.46 7.98 27.43
N THR A 56 47.36 7.26 27.66
CA THR A 56 46.59 6.60 26.60
C THR A 56 45.44 7.50 26.17
N LEU A 57 45.38 7.84 24.88
CA LEU A 57 44.22 8.51 24.31
C LEU A 57 43.07 7.49 24.15
N GLN A 58 41.92 7.76 24.77
CA GLN A 58 40.72 6.93 24.67
C GLN A 58 39.54 7.79 24.21
N ALA A 59 38.73 7.25 23.30
CA ALA A 59 37.57 7.96 22.77
C ALA A 59 36.50 8.18 23.86
N SER A 60 35.94 9.40 23.92
CA SER A 60 34.92 9.74 24.91
C SER A 60 33.55 9.13 24.59
N ASN A 61 33.24 8.95 23.30
CA ASN A 61 32.04 8.28 22.83
C ASN A 61 32.40 7.37 21.65
N GLU A 62 32.00 6.10 21.74
CA GLU A 62 32.21 5.13 20.68
C GLU A 62 30.88 4.53 20.20
N ALA A 63 30.55 4.74 18.93
CA ALA A 63 29.50 3.96 18.27
C ALA A 63 30.10 2.71 17.62
N ASN A 64 29.46 1.56 17.87
CA ASN A 64 29.78 0.31 17.18
C ASN A 64 28.86 0.15 15.97
N VAL A 65 29.44 -0.02 14.78
CA VAL A 65 28.68 -0.23 13.54
C VAL A 65 28.96 -1.62 12.97
N SER A 66 27.90 -2.32 12.55
CA SER A 66 27.92 -3.66 11.94
C SER A 66 26.85 -3.75 10.85
N PHE A 67 27.03 -4.63 9.86
CA PHE A 67 25.98 -4.88 8.87
C PHE A 67 24.75 -5.52 9.53
N GLU A 68 23.56 -5.04 9.16
CA GLU A 68 22.27 -5.61 9.59
C GLU A 68 21.77 -6.73 8.66
N ALA A 69 22.51 -7.03 7.59
CA ALA A 69 22.21 -8.05 6.60
C ALA A 69 23.48 -8.86 6.29
N ASP A 70 23.32 -10.15 6.00
CA ASP A 70 24.43 -11.03 5.66
C ASP A 70 24.91 -10.82 4.22
N GLY A 71 26.21 -10.93 3.96
CA GLY A 71 26.70 -10.97 2.58
C GLY A 71 28.19 -10.79 2.41
N ARG A 72 28.65 -10.84 1.16
CA ARG A 72 30.04 -10.57 0.80
C ARG A 72 30.27 -9.06 0.73
N ILE A 73 31.36 -8.56 1.30
CA ILE A 73 31.73 -7.14 1.21
C ILE A 73 32.25 -6.84 -0.20
N LEU A 74 31.54 -5.97 -0.91
CA LEU A 74 31.90 -5.51 -2.25
C LEU A 74 33.00 -4.44 -2.19
N ASN A 75 32.82 -3.44 -1.32
CA ASN A 75 33.80 -2.37 -1.12
C ASN A 75 33.71 -1.75 0.28
N THR A 76 34.84 -1.24 0.78
CA THR A 76 34.97 -0.44 2.01
C THR A 76 35.39 0.97 1.61
N MET A 77 34.63 1.99 2.02
CA MET A 77 34.84 3.39 1.64
C MET A 77 35.50 4.24 2.74
N GLY A 78 35.48 3.79 3.99
CA GLY A 78 36.27 4.39 5.08
C GLY A 78 37.55 3.63 5.36
N GLU A 79 38.62 4.36 5.65
CA GLU A 79 39.91 3.87 6.17
C GLU A 79 40.12 4.30 7.63
N VAL A 80 41.11 3.73 8.30
CA VAL A 80 41.43 4.09 9.69
C VAL A 80 42.11 5.45 9.72
N GLY A 81 41.59 6.37 10.53
CA GLY A 81 42.01 7.78 10.57
C GLY A 81 41.13 8.73 9.76
N ASP A 82 40.21 8.24 8.93
CA ASP A 82 39.30 9.09 8.17
C ASP A 82 38.25 9.77 9.06
N SER A 83 38.00 11.05 8.82
CA SER A 83 36.87 11.78 9.38
C SER A 83 35.62 11.53 8.56
N VAL A 84 34.55 11.09 9.22
CA VAL A 84 33.26 10.72 8.61
C VAL A 84 32.10 11.44 9.28
N GLU A 85 31.08 11.80 8.51
CA GLU A 85 29.87 12.43 9.01
C GLU A 85 28.80 11.38 9.35
N LYS A 86 27.83 11.77 10.19
CA LYS A 86 26.62 10.98 10.40
C LYS A 86 25.90 10.75 9.07
N GLY A 87 25.73 9.49 8.68
CA GLY A 87 25.14 9.06 7.42
C GLY A 87 26.15 8.70 6.33
N SER A 88 27.44 9.02 6.48
CA SER A 88 28.49 8.63 5.53
C SER A 88 28.52 7.11 5.34
N VAL A 89 28.66 6.66 4.09
CA VAL A 89 28.76 5.24 3.75
C VAL A 89 30.17 4.73 4.07
N LEU A 90 30.24 3.71 4.92
CA LEU A 90 31.51 3.14 5.40
C LEU A 90 31.88 1.87 4.61
N ALA A 91 30.89 1.07 4.23
CA ALA A 91 31.07 -0.12 3.40
C ALA A 91 29.75 -0.54 2.71
N LYS A 92 29.86 -1.35 1.65
CA LYS A 92 28.72 -1.92 0.91
C LYS A 92 28.91 -3.42 0.71
N LEU A 93 27.84 -4.19 0.90
CA LEU A 93 27.79 -5.59 0.48
C LEU A 93 27.56 -5.71 -1.03
N ASP A 94 27.78 -6.90 -1.56
CA ASP A 94 27.30 -7.31 -2.88
C ASP A 94 25.77 -7.37 -2.86
N THR A 95 25.13 -6.42 -3.55
CA THR A 95 23.68 -6.28 -3.60
C THR A 95 23.02 -7.08 -4.72
N SER A 96 23.77 -7.83 -5.54
CA SER A 96 23.22 -8.54 -6.71
C SER A 96 22.08 -9.51 -6.35
N ALA A 97 22.26 -10.30 -5.29
CA ALA A 97 21.24 -11.21 -4.78
C ALA A 97 20.01 -10.46 -4.21
N TYR A 98 20.25 -9.38 -3.46
CA TYR A 98 19.20 -8.54 -2.87
C TYR A 98 18.37 -7.81 -3.94
N GLN A 99 19.01 -7.32 -5.01
CA GLN A 99 18.32 -6.71 -6.14
C GLN A 99 17.47 -7.73 -6.89
N LEU A 100 18.01 -8.92 -7.17
CA LEU A 100 17.24 -10.00 -7.80
C LEU A 100 16.04 -10.46 -6.94
N GLN A 101 16.18 -10.46 -5.62
CA GLN A 101 15.07 -10.73 -4.70
C GLN A 101 14.02 -9.62 -4.74
N LEU A 102 14.44 -8.34 -4.73
CA LEU A 102 13.55 -7.19 -4.85
C LEU A 102 12.78 -7.19 -6.18
N ASP A 103 13.45 -7.49 -7.29
CA ASP A 103 12.83 -7.55 -8.63
C ASP A 103 11.80 -8.68 -8.72
N ARG A 104 12.08 -9.85 -8.12
CA ARG A 104 11.12 -10.96 -7.99
C ARG A 104 9.92 -10.60 -7.13
N ALA A 105 10.14 -9.92 -6.00
CA ALA A 105 9.05 -9.47 -5.12
C ALA A 105 8.18 -8.42 -5.82
N LYS A 106 8.79 -7.47 -6.53
CA LYS A 106 8.10 -6.46 -7.36
C LYS A 106 7.25 -7.11 -8.46
N ALA A 107 7.79 -8.09 -9.18
CA ALA A 107 7.04 -8.81 -10.21
C ALA A 107 5.85 -9.59 -9.62
N THR A 108 6.00 -10.13 -8.40
CA THR A 108 4.93 -10.82 -7.67
C THR A 108 3.84 -9.83 -7.23
N MET A 109 4.23 -8.66 -6.72
CA MET A 109 3.33 -7.58 -6.33
C MET A 109 2.55 -7.01 -7.53
N GLU A 110 3.19 -6.73 -8.68
CA GLU A 110 2.47 -6.28 -9.88
C GLU A 110 1.53 -7.36 -10.43
N LYS A 111 1.89 -8.65 -10.34
CA LYS A 111 0.97 -9.76 -10.67
C LYS A 111 -0.26 -9.78 -9.74
N ALA A 112 -0.08 -9.60 -8.43
CA ALA A 112 -1.19 -9.55 -7.48
C ALA A 112 -2.09 -8.33 -7.72
N LYS A 113 -1.51 -7.17 -8.02
CA LYS A 113 -2.21 -5.93 -8.41
C LYS A 113 -3.04 -6.10 -9.68
N ALA A 114 -2.52 -6.79 -10.70
CA ALA A 114 -3.30 -7.17 -11.87
C ALA A 114 -4.47 -8.10 -11.51
N GLY A 115 -4.29 -9.00 -10.53
CA GLY A 115 -5.36 -9.81 -9.94
C GLY A 115 -6.47 -8.98 -9.29
N VAL A 116 -6.13 -7.92 -8.54
CA VAL A 116 -7.12 -6.97 -7.99
C VAL A 116 -7.91 -6.30 -9.10
N SER A 117 -7.24 -5.80 -10.14
CA SER A 117 -7.91 -5.15 -11.28
C SER A 117 -8.86 -6.10 -12.03
N GLN A 118 -8.47 -7.37 -12.21
CA GLN A 118 -9.33 -8.40 -12.79
C GLN A 118 -10.56 -8.70 -11.92
N ALA A 119 -10.41 -8.73 -10.60
CA ALA A 119 -11.52 -8.90 -9.67
C ALA A 119 -12.47 -7.68 -9.67
N GLU A 120 -11.94 -6.46 -9.80
CA GLU A 120 -12.73 -5.23 -9.96
C GLU A 120 -13.56 -5.23 -11.25
N ALA A 121 -12.97 -5.64 -12.38
CA ALA A 121 -13.72 -5.82 -13.63
C ALA A 121 -14.83 -6.87 -13.50
N THR A 122 -14.59 -7.92 -12.70
CA THR A 122 -15.60 -8.95 -12.39
C THR A 122 -16.76 -8.38 -11.55
N VAL A 123 -16.48 -7.57 -10.53
CA VAL A 123 -17.51 -6.85 -9.74
C VAL A 123 -18.29 -5.88 -10.63
N GLN A 124 -17.62 -5.14 -11.51
CA GLN A 124 -18.27 -4.22 -12.45
C GLN A 124 -19.22 -4.95 -13.42
N SER A 125 -18.81 -6.12 -13.93
CA SER A 125 -19.67 -6.97 -14.76
C SER A 125 -20.89 -7.48 -13.99
N ALA A 126 -20.72 -7.93 -12.74
CA ALA A 126 -21.83 -8.35 -11.88
C ALA A 126 -22.79 -7.19 -11.55
N GLN A 127 -22.28 -5.97 -11.37
CA GLN A 127 -23.09 -4.76 -11.17
C GLN A 127 -23.99 -4.47 -12.40
N ALA A 128 -23.46 -4.63 -13.61
CA ALA A 128 -24.25 -4.53 -14.84
C ALA A 128 -25.31 -5.65 -14.93
N GLY A 129 -24.99 -6.85 -14.47
CA GLY A 129 -25.95 -7.96 -14.30
C GLY A 129 -27.14 -7.57 -13.41
N ILE A 130 -26.88 -7.00 -12.22
CA ILE A 130 -27.93 -6.51 -11.31
C ILE A 130 -28.82 -5.46 -11.99
N HIS A 131 -28.23 -4.51 -12.74
CA HIS A 131 -29.00 -3.49 -13.46
C HIS A 131 -29.91 -4.09 -14.54
N SER A 132 -29.43 -5.11 -15.26
CA SER A 132 -30.24 -5.87 -16.23
C SER A 132 -31.40 -6.62 -15.55
N SER A 133 -31.12 -7.36 -14.47
CA SER A 133 -32.16 -8.08 -13.72
C SER A 133 -33.20 -7.14 -13.09
N GLN A 134 -32.78 -5.98 -12.58
CA GLN A 134 -33.70 -4.96 -12.07
C GLN A 134 -34.61 -4.42 -13.19
N SER A 135 -34.07 -4.23 -14.39
CA SER A 135 -34.85 -3.81 -15.56
C SER A 135 -35.89 -4.87 -15.97
N GLN A 136 -35.54 -6.16 -15.87
CA GLN A 136 -36.47 -7.27 -16.09
C GLN A 136 -37.60 -7.31 -15.05
N VAL A 137 -37.28 -7.08 -13.76
CA VAL A 137 -38.29 -6.94 -12.69
C VAL A 137 -39.23 -5.78 -12.99
N ASN A 138 -38.70 -4.61 -13.36
CA ASN A 138 -39.50 -3.42 -13.68
C ASN A 138 -40.42 -3.67 -14.89
N ALA A 139 -39.94 -4.37 -15.92
CA ALA A 139 -40.74 -4.73 -17.10
C ALA A 139 -41.87 -5.71 -16.75
N ALA A 140 -41.59 -6.75 -15.98
CA ALA A 140 -42.60 -7.71 -15.51
C ALA A 140 -43.65 -7.02 -14.62
N GLN A 141 -43.22 -6.13 -13.72
CA GLN A 141 -44.13 -5.35 -12.86
C GLN A 141 -45.01 -4.41 -13.68
N SER A 142 -44.43 -3.74 -14.69
CA SER A 142 -45.20 -2.88 -15.61
C SER A 142 -46.27 -3.68 -16.36
N LYS A 143 -45.96 -4.92 -16.76
CA LYS A 143 -46.93 -5.81 -17.41
C LYS A 143 -48.07 -6.24 -16.48
N LEU A 144 -47.75 -6.62 -15.23
CA LEU A 144 -48.76 -6.92 -14.22
C LEU A 144 -49.64 -5.69 -13.91
N GLN A 145 -49.05 -4.50 -13.84
CA GLN A 145 -49.77 -3.25 -13.62
C GLN A 145 -50.71 -2.91 -14.79
N GLU A 146 -50.30 -3.15 -16.04
CA GLU A 146 -51.17 -3.01 -17.22
C GLU A 146 -52.42 -3.90 -17.11
N LEU A 147 -52.24 -5.18 -16.74
CA LEU A 147 -53.35 -6.12 -16.54
C LEU A 147 -54.28 -5.75 -15.37
N ASN A 148 -53.74 -5.10 -14.34
CA ASN A 148 -54.53 -4.62 -13.19
C ASN A 148 -55.27 -3.30 -13.49
N ASN A 149 -54.73 -2.44 -14.37
CA ASN A 149 -55.36 -1.18 -14.76
C ASN A 149 -56.56 -1.38 -15.69
N GLY A 150 -56.63 -2.51 -16.41
CA GLY A 150 -57.77 -2.88 -17.26
C GLY A 150 -57.93 -2.01 -18.51
N ALA A 151 -59.14 -2.03 -19.08
CA ALA A 151 -59.48 -1.25 -20.28
C ALA A 151 -59.44 0.27 -20.03
N LYS A 152 -59.06 1.05 -21.04
CA LYS A 152 -58.96 2.51 -20.90
C LYS A 152 -60.35 3.12 -20.76
N LYS A 153 -60.47 4.20 -19.97
CA LYS A 153 -61.74 4.93 -19.76
C LYS A 153 -62.42 5.33 -21.07
N GLN A 154 -61.63 5.67 -22.10
CA GLN A 154 -62.10 6.00 -23.45
C GLN A 154 -62.77 4.82 -24.16
N GLU A 155 -62.20 3.60 -24.04
CA GLU A 155 -62.75 2.38 -24.65
C GLU A 155 -64.04 1.94 -23.94
N ILE A 156 -64.06 2.04 -22.61
CA ILE A 156 -65.26 1.80 -21.80
C ILE A 156 -66.37 2.78 -22.21
N ALA A 157 -66.06 4.09 -22.31
CA ALA A 157 -67.03 5.10 -22.74
C ALA A 157 -67.54 4.86 -24.18
N GLN A 158 -66.67 4.45 -25.11
CA GLN A 158 -67.08 4.09 -26.47
C GLN A 158 -68.02 2.87 -26.48
N SER A 159 -67.74 1.85 -25.67
CA SER A 159 -68.62 0.67 -25.56
C SER A 159 -69.94 1.00 -24.87
N GLN A 160 -69.93 1.89 -23.86
CA GLN A 160 -71.15 2.41 -23.23
C GLN A 160 -72.03 3.18 -24.23
N ASN A 161 -71.42 3.97 -25.12
CA ASN A 161 -72.13 4.65 -26.20
C ASN A 161 -72.73 3.64 -27.20
N ALA A 162 -72.01 2.57 -27.54
CA ALA A 162 -72.53 1.50 -28.41
C ALA A 162 -73.75 0.79 -27.78
N VAL A 163 -73.68 0.45 -26.48
CA VAL A 163 -74.83 -0.09 -25.72
C VAL A 163 -76.01 0.89 -25.74
N THR A 164 -75.76 2.18 -25.57
CA THR A 164 -76.80 3.23 -25.60
C THR A 164 -77.50 3.30 -26.97
N VAL A 165 -76.73 3.28 -28.07
CA VAL A 165 -77.26 3.25 -29.44
C VAL A 165 -78.06 1.98 -29.71
N ALA A 166 -77.55 0.81 -29.31
CA ALA A 166 -78.25 -0.46 -29.45
C ALA A 166 -79.54 -0.52 -28.63
N THR A 167 -79.54 0.04 -27.42
CA THR A 167 -80.72 0.15 -26.54
C THR A 167 -81.81 1.00 -27.20
N ASN A 168 -81.45 2.14 -27.78
CA ASN A 168 -82.38 3.00 -28.50
C ASN A 168 -82.99 2.30 -29.73
N ASN A 169 -82.20 1.53 -30.47
CA ASN A 169 -82.69 0.73 -31.60
C ASN A 169 -83.65 -0.38 -31.15
N TYR A 170 -83.27 -1.17 -30.15
CA TYR A 170 -84.13 -2.20 -29.53
C TYR A 170 -85.47 -1.61 -29.06
N ASN A 171 -85.44 -0.49 -28.31
CA ASN A 171 -86.65 0.16 -27.82
C ASN A 171 -87.57 0.62 -28.97
N LYS A 172 -87.00 1.16 -30.05
CA LYS A 172 -87.76 1.53 -31.25
C LYS A 172 -88.40 0.30 -31.92
N LYS A 173 -87.60 -0.73 -32.24
CA LYS A 173 -88.10 -1.94 -32.90
C LYS A 173 -89.10 -2.71 -32.03
N LYS A 174 -88.97 -2.66 -30.71
CA LYS A 174 -89.94 -3.22 -29.76
C LYS A 174 -91.29 -2.51 -29.84
N ALA A 175 -91.30 -1.18 -29.89
CA ALA A 175 -92.53 -0.40 -30.07
C ALA A 175 -93.16 -0.63 -31.46
N ASP A 176 -92.34 -0.71 -32.50
CA ASP A 176 -92.81 -0.96 -33.88
C ASP A 176 -93.38 -2.38 -34.05
N ALA A 177 -92.73 -3.41 -33.51
CA ALA A 177 -93.23 -4.79 -33.50
C ALA A 177 -94.52 -4.94 -32.67
N ALA A 178 -94.61 -4.31 -31.49
CA ALA A 178 -95.84 -4.30 -30.69
C ALA A 178 -97.02 -3.61 -31.42
N ARG A 179 -96.73 -2.52 -32.16
CA ARG A 179 -97.72 -1.85 -33.02
C ARG A 179 -98.15 -2.73 -34.18
N SER A 180 -97.21 -3.37 -34.89
CA SER A 180 -97.49 -4.29 -36.00
C SER A 180 -98.34 -5.48 -35.54
N GLN A 181 -97.98 -6.10 -34.42
CA GLN A 181 -98.73 -7.21 -33.81
C GLN A 181 -100.17 -6.84 -33.48
N SER A 182 -100.43 -5.60 -33.07
CA SER A 182 -101.78 -5.10 -32.77
C SER A 182 -102.57 -4.81 -34.06
N LEU A 183 -101.93 -4.23 -35.08
CA LEU A 183 -102.53 -3.97 -36.39
C LEU A 183 -102.85 -5.27 -37.15
N PHE A 184 -102.01 -6.30 -37.01
CA PHE A 184 -102.23 -7.62 -37.61
C PHE A 184 -103.48 -8.29 -37.01
N GLN A 185 -103.66 -8.23 -35.69
CA GLN A 185 -104.88 -8.71 -35.01
C GLN A 185 -106.14 -7.94 -35.43
N ALA A 186 -106.00 -6.67 -35.83
CA ALA A 186 -107.08 -5.86 -36.39
C ALA A 186 -107.28 -6.06 -37.91
N GLY A 187 -106.51 -6.93 -38.57
CA GLY A 187 -106.58 -7.19 -40.02
C GLY A 187 -106.03 -6.06 -40.91
N ALA A 188 -105.27 -5.12 -40.35
CA ALA A 188 -104.80 -3.91 -41.04
C ALA A 188 -103.40 -4.03 -41.70
N VAL A 189 -102.66 -5.11 -41.43
CA VAL A 189 -101.36 -5.44 -42.05
C VAL A 189 -101.27 -6.94 -42.34
N SER A 190 -100.37 -7.34 -43.23
CA SER A 190 -100.16 -8.74 -43.60
C SER A 190 -99.36 -9.55 -42.57
N LEU A 191 -99.43 -10.88 -42.65
CA LEU A 191 -98.63 -11.79 -41.82
C LEU A 191 -97.13 -11.51 -41.99
N THR A 192 -96.66 -11.41 -43.23
CA THR A 192 -95.23 -11.19 -43.55
C THR A 192 -94.72 -9.85 -43.02
N GLU A 193 -95.53 -8.78 -43.02
CA GLU A 193 -95.14 -7.50 -42.40
C GLU A 193 -95.00 -7.61 -40.88
N ASN A 194 -95.86 -8.39 -40.22
CA ASN A 194 -95.74 -8.66 -38.78
C ASN A 194 -94.50 -9.54 -38.49
N GLU A 195 -94.31 -10.63 -39.24
CA GLU A 195 -93.14 -11.51 -39.11
C GLU A 195 -91.82 -10.75 -39.31
N ASN A 196 -91.75 -9.87 -40.32
CA ASN A 196 -90.59 -9.01 -40.54
C ASN A 196 -90.34 -8.06 -39.36
N ALA A 197 -91.38 -7.44 -38.79
CA ALA A 197 -91.24 -6.57 -37.63
C ALA A 197 -90.77 -7.34 -36.37
N GLN A 198 -91.24 -8.57 -36.15
CA GLN A 198 -90.76 -9.46 -35.08
C GLN A 198 -89.30 -9.87 -35.30
N LEU A 199 -88.91 -10.18 -36.55
CA LEU A 199 -87.53 -10.51 -36.91
C LEU A 199 -86.58 -9.32 -36.70
N GLU A 200 -86.99 -8.11 -37.06
CA GLU A 200 -86.21 -6.89 -36.77
C GLU A 200 -86.04 -6.63 -35.26
N LEU A 201 -87.07 -6.89 -34.45
CA LEU A 201 -86.97 -6.83 -32.99
C LEU A 201 -85.96 -7.88 -32.47
N ALA A 202 -86.03 -9.12 -32.93
CA ALA A 202 -85.09 -10.17 -32.53
C ALA A 202 -83.63 -9.80 -32.88
N ASN A 203 -83.41 -9.25 -34.08
CA ASN A 203 -82.09 -8.77 -34.52
C ASN A 203 -81.59 -7.58 -33.68
N ALA A 204 -82.46 -6.62 -33.35
CA ALA A 204 -82.12 -5.50 -32.49
C ALA A 204 -81.83 -5.94 -31.03
N GLN A 205 -82.56 -6.94 -30.52
CA GLN A 205 -82.29 -7.55 -29.21
C GLN A 205 -80.92 -8.24 -29.18
N LYS A 206 -80.59 -9.01 -30.22
CA LYS A 206 -79.25 -9.62 -30.35
C LYS A 206 -78.16 -8.55 -30.38
N SER A 207 -78.34 -7.50 -31.18
CA SER A 207 -77.38 -6.39 -31.27
C SER A 207 -77.16 -5.65 -29.94
N LEU A 208 -78.20 -5.56 -29.09
CA LEU A 208 -78.08 -5.05 -27.73
C LEU A 208 -77.31 -6.01 -26.83
N SER A 209 -77.61 -7.31 -26.89
CA SER A 209 -76.88 -8.36 -26.15
C SER A 209 -75.39 -8.35 -26.48
N ASP A 210 -75.03 -8.37 -27.77
CA ASP A 210 -73.65 -8.36 -28.25
C ASP A 210 -72.89 -7.11 -27.77
N ALA A 211 -73.54 -5.95 -27.74
CA ALA A 211 -72.96 -4.71 -27.23
C ALA A 211 -72.78 -4.71 -25.71
N GLN A 212 -73.73 -5.28 -24.96
CA GLN A 212 -73.65 -5.42 -23.51
C GLN A 212 -72.57 -6.42 -23.09
N GLU A 213 -72.46 -7.55 -23.79
CA GLU A 213 -71.43 -8.55 -23.57
C GLU A 213 -70.04 -7.95 -23.82
N LYS A 214 -69.84 -7.23 -24.93
CA LYS A 214 -68.60 -6.51 -25.20
C LYS A 214 -68.21 -5.51 -24.10
N LEU A 215 -69.18 -4.75 -23.57
CA LEU A 215 -68.94 -3.85 -22.44
C LEU A 215 -68.55 -4.64 -21.18
N SER A 216 -69.22 -5.77 -20.90
CA SER A 216 -68.92 -6.60 -19.73
C SER A 216 -67.51 -7.19 -19.77
N LEU A 217 -67.04 -7.62 -20.94
CA LEU A 217 -65.67 -8.11 -21.15
C LEU A 217 -64.63 -7.01 -20.91
N LEU A 218 -64.88 -5.79 -21.39
CA LEU A 218 -64.01 -4.64 -21.13
C LEU A 218 -63.95 -4.24 -19.64
N LEU A 219 -65.07 -4.40 -18.91
CA LEU A 219 -65.15 -4.12 -17.48
C LEU A 219 -64.53 -5.24 -16.61
N ALA A 220 -64.63 -6.50 -17.04
CA ALA A 220 -63.99 -7.63 -16.36
C ALA A 220 -62.45 -7.57 -16.45
N GLY A 221 -61.93 -7.04 -17.56
CA GLY A 221 -60.49 -6.89 -17.78
C GLY A 221 -59.78 -8.24 -17.94
N ALA A 222 -58.53 -8.32 -17.50
CA ALA A 222 -57.76 -9.57 -17.52
C ALA A 222 -58.41 -10.65 -16.62
N SER A 223 -58.24 -11.91 -16.98
CA SER A 223 -58.61 -13.05 -16.15
C SER A 223 -57.75 -13.14 -14.87
N GLN A 224 -58.18 -13.96 -13.90
CA GLN A 224 -57.39 -14.21 -12.70
C GLN A 224 -56.13 -15.02 -13.04
N GLU A 225 -56.24 -15.91 -14.03
CA GLU A 225 -55.20 -16.76 -14.58
C GLU A 225 -54.10 -15.93 -15.24
N GLU A 226 -54.45 -14.96 -16.10
CA GLU A 226 -53.47 -14.04 -16.71
C GLU A 226 -52.74 -13.18 -15.67
N ARG A 227 -53.46 -12.67 -14.65
CA ARG A 227 -52.82 -11.96 -13.53
C ARG A 227 -51.88 -12.87 -12.73
N ALA A 228 -52.25 -14.12 -12.48
CA ALA A 228 -51.41 -15.09 -11.80
C ALA A 228 -50.15 -15.43 -12.60
N GLN A 229 -50.27 -15.62 -13.92
CA GLN A 229 -49.12 -15.82 -14.83
C GLN A 229 -48.19 -14.60 -14.84
N ALA A 230 -48.73 -13.39 -14.92
CA ALA A 230 -47.92 -12.17 -14.85
C ALA A 230 -47.25 -11.99 -13.48
N SER A 231 -47.90 -12.34 -12.38
CA SER A 231 -47.29 -12.37 -11.04
C SER A 231 -46.15 -13.37 -10.95
N ALA A 232 -46.33 -14.59 -11.47
CA ALA A 232 -45.27 -15.59 -11.54
C ALA A 232 -44.07 -15.10 -12.38
N GLY A 233 -44.31 -14.35 -13.45
CA GLY A 233 -43.25 -13.67 -14.22
C GLY A 233 -42.50 -12.61 -13.41
N VAL A 234 -43.18 -11.84 -12.56
CA VAL A 234 -42.54 -10.90 -11.61
C VAL A 234 -41.67 -11.64 -10.61
N ASP A 235 -42.15 -12.75 -10.05
CA ASP A 235 -41.42 -13.52 -9.04
C ASP A 235 -40.21 -14.27 -9.65
N GLN A 236 -40.34 -14.77 -10.88
CA GLN A 236 -39.21 -15.28 -11.67
C GLN A 236 -38.14 -14.20 -11.90
N ALA A 237 -38.54 -12.98 -12.30
CA ALA A 237 -37.60 -11.87 -12.51
C ALA A 237 -36.92 -11.46 -11.19
N ARG A 238 -37.63 -11.49 -10.06
CA ARG A 238 -37.08 -11.24 -8.72
C ARG A 238 -36.06 -12.30 -8.30
N ALA A 239 -36.34 -13.58 -8.56
CA ALA A 239 -35.38 -14.66 -8.32
C ALA A 239 -34.10 -14.49 -9.18
N GLY A 240 -34.24 -14.00 -10.42
CA GLY A 240 -33.11 -13.61 -11.27
C GLY A 240 -32.29 -12.45 -10.69
N LEU A 241 -32.95 -11.42 -10.15
CA LEU A 241 -32.28 -10.31 -9.45
C LEU A 241 -31.54 -10.76 -8.19
N GLU A 242 -32.13 -11.66 -7.40
CA GLU A 242 -31.47 -12.20 -6.21
C GLU A 242 -30.26 -13.09 -6.57
N SER A 243 -30.37 -13.85 -7.66
CA SER A 243 -29.23 -14.59 -8.23
C SER A 243 -28.11 -13.64 -8.66
N ALA A 244 -28.42 -12.51 -9.30
CA ALA A 244 -27.43 -11.49 -9.67
C ALA A 244 -26.78 -10.83 -8.43
N ARG A 245 -27.51 -10.68 -7.32
CA ARG A 245 -26.98 -10.21 -6.03
C ARG A 245 -26.03 -11.23 -5.40
N ALA A 246 -26.34 -12.53 -5.47
CA ALA A 246 -25.40 -13.57 -5.04
C ALA A 246 -24.08 -13.50 -5.85
N THR A 247 -24.16 -13.31 -7.16
CA THR A 247 -22.99 -13.15 -8.03
C THR A 247 -22.14 -11.93 -7.67
N ILE A 248 -22.72 -10.75 -7.35
CA ILE A 248 -21.89 -9.61 -6.93
C ILE A 248 -21.22 -9.85 -5.57
N GLN A 249 -21.88 -10.54 -4.63
CA GLN A 249 -21.26 -10.89 -3.35
C GLN A 249 -20.07 -11.83 -3.54
N GLN A 250 -20.18 -12.83 -4.43
CA GLN A 250 -19.04 -13.67 -4.81
C GLN A 250 -17.91 -12.87 -5.47
N GLY A 251 -18.24 -11.88 -6.32
CA GLY A 251 -17.28 -10.96 -6.91
C GLY A 251 -16.56 -10.09 -5.87
N LEU A 252 -17.28 -9.55 -4.90
CA LEU A 252 -16.73 -8.75 -3.80
C LEU A 252 -15.82 -9.57 -2.89
N ALA A 253 -16.20 -10.81 -2.55
CA ALA A 253 -15.34 -11.74 -1.82
C ALA A 253 -14.06 -12.07 -2.61
N SER A 254 -14.17 -12.28 -3.93
CA SER A 254 -13.02 -12.51 -4.81
C SER A 254 -12.10 -11.29 -4.89
N LYS A 255 -12.66 -10.06 -4.90
CA LYS A 255 -11.89 -8.82 -4.80
C LYS A 255 -11.16 -8.71 -3.47
N ALA A 256 -11.84 -8.96 -2.35
CA ALA A 256 -11.22 -8.93 -1.03
C ALA A 256 -10.05 -9.93 -0.91
N GLN A 257 -10.21 -11.14 -1.44
CA GLN A 257 -9.14 -12.13 -1.51
C GLN A 257 -7.96 -11.65 -2.37
N ALA A 258 -8.23 -11.04 -3.53
CA ALA A 258 -7.17 -10.47 -4.38
C ALA A 258 -6.43 -9.32 -3.68
N GLN A 259 -7.15 -8.46 -2.94
CA GLN A 259 -6.56 -7.37 -2.16
C GLN A 259 -5.63 -7.90 -1.07
N ALA A 260 -6.05 -8.91 -0.29
CA ALA A 260 -5.19 -9.57 0.70
C ALA A 260 -3.90 -10.12 0.05
N THR A 261 -4.01 -10.81 -1.10
CA THR A 261 -2.80 -11.32 -1.79
C THR A 261 -1.89 -10.22 -2.36
N TYR A 262 -2.43 -9.02 -2.61
CA TYR A 262 -1.63 -7.86 -2.99
C TYR A 262 -0.92 -7.24 -1.78
N GLU A 263 -1.59 -7.15 -0.62
CA GLU A 263 -0.99 -6.70 0.63
C GLU A 263 0.15 -7.62 1.09
N ASP A 264 -0.03 -8.95 1.02
CA ASP A 264 1.04 -9.93 1.28
C ASP A 264 2.25 -9.74 0.36
N ALA A 265 1.99 -9.52 -0.95
CA ALA A 265 3.05 -9.33 -1.94
C ALA A 265 3.75 -7.96 -1.80
N LEU A 266 3.02 -6.93 -1.36
CA LEU A 266 3.58 -5.62 -1.02
C LEU A 266 4.49 -5.72 0.20
N ALA A 267 4.07 -6.40 1.27
CA ALA A 267 4.91 -6.63 2.45
C ALA A 267 6.21 -7.40 2.10
N ALA A 268 6.13 -8.40 1.20
CA ALA A 268 7.32 -9.10 0.70
C ALA A 268 8.26 -8.20 -0.12
N TYR A 269 7.71 -7.27 -0.92
CA TYR A 269 8.48 -6.24 -1.63
C TYR A 269 9.14 -5.25 -0.67
N GLU A 270 8.41 -4.74 0.33
CA GLU A 270 8.93 -3.83 1.34
C GLU A 270 10.08 -4.48 2.14
N GLN A 271 9.90 -5.72 2.60
CA GLN A 271 10.93 -6.48 3.30
C GLN A 271 12.19 -6.71 2.43
N SER A 272 12.02 -6.97 1.14
CA SER A 272 13.14 -7.10 0.20
C SER A 272 13.85 -5.75 0.00
N SER A 273 13.11 -4.65 -0.07
CA SER A 273 13.65 -3.29 -0.21
C SER A 273 14.42 -2.84 1.04
N LEU A 274 13.92 -3.22 2.22
CA LEU A 274 14.57 -2.98 3.50
C LEU A 274 15.87 -3.76 3.62
N SER A 275 15.88 -5.02 3.16
CA SER A 275 17.08 -5.86 3.12
C SER A 275 18.15 -5.26 2.21
N LEU A 276 17.77 -4.78 1.03
CA LEU A 276 18.66 -4.03 0.11
C LEU A 276 19.19 -2.73 0.75
N LYS A 277 18.36 -1.99 1.49
CA LYS A 277 18.77 -0.78 2.21
C LYS A 277 19.77 -1.09 3.34
N LYS A 278 19.56 -2.19 4.08
CA LYS A 278 20.44 -2.70 5.15
C LYS A 278 21.77 -3.27 4.65
N ALA A 279 21.91 -3.54 3.34
CA ALA A 279 23.17 -3.96 2.73
C ALA A 279 24.22 -2.82 2.58
N THR A 280 23.89 -1.59 2.97
CA THR A 280 24.81 -0.45 3.05
C THR A 280 25.10 -0.09 4.52
N LEU A 281 26.38 -0.11 4.90
CA LEU A 281 26.83 0.30 6.23
C LEU A 281 27.03 1.82 6.27
N THR A 282 26.34 2.51 7.16
CA THR A 282 26.46 3.97 7.34
C THR A 282 26.86 4.34 8.76
N SER A 283 27.53 5.49 8.91
CA SER A 283 27.89 5.99 10.23
C SER A 283 26.67 6.53 11.00
N PRO A 284 26.46 6.16 12.29
CA PRO A 284 25.41 6.75 13.12
C PRO A 284 25.78 8.13 13.72
N ILE A 285 27.07 8.54 13.69
CA ILE A 285 27.60 9.76 14.32
C ILE A 285 28.72 10.42 13.48
N THR A 286 29.08 11.66 13.79
CA THR A 286 30.22 12.36 13.13
C THR A 286 31.47 12.23 14.00
N GLY A 287 32.62 11.90 13.39
CA GLY A 287 33.90 11.68 14.08
C GLY A 287 34.92 10.91 13.23
N VAL A 288 35.97 10.37 13.85
CA VAL A 288 37.08 9.67 13.16
C VAL A 288 37.00 8.15 13.30
N VAL A 289 37.27 7.40 12.23
CA VAL A 289 37.32 5.92 12.25
C VAL A 289 38.56 5.41 13.00
N ILE A 290 38.35 4.73 14.14
CA ILE A 290 39.44 4.16 14.95
C ILE A 290 39.88 2.76 14.52
N GLU A 291 38.96 1.88 14.09
CA GLU A 291 39.31 0.50 13.70
C GLU A 291 38.45 -0.05 12.55
N LYS A 292 39.09 -0.86 11.67
CA LYS A 292 38.48 -1.53 10.52
C LYS A 292 38.89 -3.01 10.52
N ARG A 293 37.95 -3.95 10.77
CA ARG A 293 38.20 -5.41 10.67
C ARG A 293 37.55 -6.09 9.47
N TYR A 294 36.84 -5.33 8.63
CA TYR A 294 36.30 -5.80 7.37
C TYR A 294 37.29 -5.56 6.22
N LEU A 295 37.71 -6.65 5.56
CA LEU A 295 38.43 -6.61 4.30
C LEU A 295 37.46 -6.84 3.14
N MET A 296 37.78 -6.30 1.96
CA MET A 296 37.02 -6.58 0.74
C MET A 296 36.97 -8.11 0.48
N ALA A 297 35.91 -8.56 -0.20
CA ALA A 297 35.67 -9.96 -0.55
C ALA A 297 35.42 -10.94 0.61
N ASN A 298 35.56 -10.54 1.88
CA ASN A 298 35.16 -11.36 3.04
C ASN A 298 33.63 -11.44 3.20
N TRP A 299 33.17 -12.47 3.92
CA TRP A 299 31.77 -12.59 4.35
C TRP A 299 31.54 -11.80 5.64
N ALA A 300 30.51 -10.95 5.64
CA ALA A 300 30.01 -10.23 6.81
C ALA A 300 28.68 -10.88 7.27
N PRO A 301 28.64 -11.53 8.44
CA PRO A 301 27.40 -12.03 9.02
C PRO A 301 26.60 -10.91 9.72
N ALA A 302 25.27 -11.00 9.67
CA ALA A 302 24.37 -9.98 10.21
C ALA A 302 24.45 -9.86 11.74
N GLY A 303 24.49 -8.62 12.25
CA GLY A 303 24.43 -8.31 13.68
C GLY A 303 25.64 -8.75 14.51
N VAL A 304 26.64 -9.40 13.90
CA VAL A 304 27.85 -9.82 14.63
C VAL A 304 28.74 -8.61 14.86
N ARG A 305 29.19 -8.44 16.12
CA ARG A 305 29.96 -7.28 16.60
C ARG A 305 31.40 -7.31 16.06
N HIS A 306 31.57 -7.00 14.77
CA HIS A 306 32.83 -7.04 14.03
C HIS A 306 33.20 -5.73 13.31
N LEU A 307 32.89 -4.61 13.98
CA LEU A 307 33.68 -3.37 13.99
C LEU A 307 33.68 -2.48 12.73
N LEU A 308 33.10 -1.30 12.91
CA LEU A 308 33.92 -0.19 13.39
C LEU A 308 33.59 0.06 14.87
N SER A 309 34.58 0.09 15.78
CA SER A 309 34.39 0.74 17.10
C SER A 309 34.91 2.16 17.01
N GLY A 310 34.26 3.06 17.73
CA GLY A 310 34.81 4.38 17.97
C GLY A 310 34.86 5.28 16.75
N ILE A 311 33.72 5.83 16.38
CA ILE A 311 33.69 7.12 15.66
C ILE A 311 33.75 8.21 16.74
N SER A 312 34.95 8.54 17.22
CA SER A 312 35.08 9.55 18.27
C SER A 312 34.81 10.93 17.70
N ARG A 313 33.94 11.70 18.37
CA ARG A 313 34.11 13.16 18.34
C ARG A 313 35.49 13.47 18.94
N LEU A 314 36.26 14.27 18.22
CA LEU A 314 37.38 15.02 18.77
C LEU A 314 36.84 16.28 19.47
#